data_AF-A0A2W5KMQ5-F1
#
_entry.id   AF-A0A2W5KMQ5-F1
#
_cell.length_a   1.000
_cell.length_b   1.000
_cell.length_c   1.000
_cell.angle_alpha   90.00
_cell.angle_beta   90.00
_cell.angle_gamma   90.00
#
_symmetry.space_group_name_H-M   'P 1'
#
loop_
_entity.id
_entity.type
_entity.pdbx_description
1 polymer ?
#
loop_
_entity_poly.entity_id
_entity_poly.type
_entity_poly.pdbx_seq_one_letter_code
_entity_poly.pdbx_strand_id
1 'polypeptide(L)'
;MFALVLAVAPAADGPAAEPAATCLGVTVRADGRFAKRRVEVGSGDKAADRRALAYLGMLDLSRTVPDFEPVCHSGYIVVRQKAPNAFSLALSDRRGLHASCEAAFAASSGKD
;
A
#
# COMPACT_ATOMS: atom_id res chain seq x y z
N MET A 1 -33.90 23.88 41.35
CA MET A 1 -34.06 23.69 39.89
C MET A 1 -32.67 23.62 39.28
N PHE A 2 -32.42 22.60 38.47
CA PHE A 2 -31.09 22.08 38.09
C PHE A 2 -30.26 23.06 37.24
N ALA A 3 -29.00 23.26 37.63
CA ALA A 3 -27.97 23.89 36.82
C ALA A 3 -27.34 22.84 35.88
N LEU A 4 -27.44 23.06 34.57
CA LEU A 4 -26.87 22.17 33.56
C LEU A 4 -25.47 22.68 33.19
N VAL A 5 -24.42 22.04 33.71
CA VAL A 5 -23.03 22.27 33.33
C VAL A 5 -22.73 21.38 32.13
N LEU A 6 -22.63 21.97 30.93
CA LEU A 6 -22.16 21.29 29.73
C LEU A 6 -20.65 21.07 29.86
N ALA A 7 -20.26 19.85 30.20
CA ALA A 7 -18.88 19.40 30.20
C ALA A 7 -18.33 19.39 28.77
N VAL A 8 -17.29 20.19 28.53
CA VAL A 8 -16.46 20.12 27.32
C VAL A 8 -15.72 18.77 27.37
N ALA A 9 -16.12 17.83 26.53
CA ALA A 9 -15.39 16.59 26.35
C ALA A 9 -14.04 16.89 25.68
N PRO A 10 -12.89 16.42 26.23
CA PRO A 10 -11.62 16.53 25.54
C PRO A 10 -11.68 15.65 24.28
N ALA A 11 -11.21 16.19 23.16
CA ALA A 11 -11.03 15.44 21.93
C ALA A 11 -10.18 14.20 22.24
N ALA A 12 -10.81 13.02 22.16
CA ALA A 12 -10.09 11.77 22.27
C ALA A 12 -9.12 11.68 21.09
N ASP A 13 -7.83 11.62 21.37
CA ASP A 13 -6.84 11.00 20.49
C ASP A 13 -7.32 9.60 20.18
N GLY A 14 -8.06 9.46 19.06
CA GLY A 14 -8.48 8.19 18.55
C GLY A 14 -7.27 7.34 18.19
N PRO A 15 -7.40 6.00 18.18
CA PRO A 15 -6.33 5.14 17.69
C PRO A 15 -5.89 5.65 16.33
N ALA A 16 -4.58 5.83 16.14
CA ALA A 16 -4.02 6.24 14.86
C ALA A 16 -4.65 5.37 13.77
N ALA A 17 -5.41 5.99 12.87
CA ALA A 17 -6.16 5.27 11.85
C ALA A 17 -5.19 4.30 11.15
N GLU A 18 -5.55 3.02 11.10
CA GLU A 18 -4.68 2.02 10.48
C GLU A 18 -4.31 2.48 9.07
N PRO A 19 -3.03 2.35 8.68
CA PRO A 19 -2.57 2.84 7.39
C PRO A 19 -3.36 2.17 6.26
N ALA A 20 -3.96 2.97 5.39
CA ALA A 20 -4.74 2.50 4.26
C ALA A 20 -3.89 1.55 3.40
N ALA A 21 -4.33 0.30 3.26
CA ALA A 21 -3.60 -0.75 2.56
C ALA A 21 -4.39 -1.21 1.34
N THR A 22 -3.78 -1.12 0.16
CA THR A 22 -4.39 -1.50 -1.11
C THR A 22 -3.59 -2.64 -1.75
N CYS A 23 -4.25 -3.75 -2.07
CA CYS A 23 -3.64 -4.79 -2.90
C CYS A 23 -3.88 -4.51 -4.38
N LEU A 24 -2.80 -4.53 -5.15
CA LEU A 24 -2.79 -4.27 -6.57
C LEU A 24 -2.29 -5.51 -7.34
N GLY A 25 -3.03 -5.91 -8.36
CA GLY A 25 -2.55 -6.81 -9.40
C GLY A 25 -1.74 -6.01 -10.42
N VAL A 26 -0.51 -6.42 -10.71
CA VAL A 26 0.42 -5.66 -11.55
C VAL A 26 1.28 -6.58 -12.42
N THR A 27 1.81 -6.02 -13.50
CA THR A 27 2.87 -6.62 -14.30
C THR A 27 4.11 -5.75 -14.19
N VAL A 28 5.24 -6.32 -13.79
CA VAL A 28 6.55 -5.67 -13.94
C VAL A 28 7.07 -5.98 -15.33
N ARG A 29 7.40 -4.94 -16.09
CA ARG A 29 8.02 -5.07 -17.41
C ARG A 29 9.52 -5.34 -17.27
N ALA A 30 10.15 -5.83 -18.33
CA ALA A 30 11.59 -6.07 -18.35
C ALA A 30 12.44 -4.79 -18.14
N ASP A 31 11.85 -3.60 -18.33
CA ASP A 31 12.49 -2.31 -18.04
C ASP A 31 12.39 -1.90 -16.55
N GLY A 32 11.79 -2.72 -15.69
CA GLY A 32 11.60 -2.45 -14.26
C GLY A 32 10.35 -1.65 -13.92
N ARG A 33 9.57 -1.18 -14.91
CA ARG A 33 8.36 -0.38 -14.65
C ARG A 33 7.12 -1.22 -14.42
N PHE A 34 6.23 -0.70 -13.57
CA PHE A 34 4.92 -1.31 -13.33
C PHE A 34 3.91 -0.94 -14.43
N ALA A 35 3.30 -1.96 -15.02
CA ALA A 35 2.23 -1.89 -16.02
C ALA A 35 1.01 -2.69 -15.56
N LYS A 36 -0.10 -2.55 -16.30
CA LYS A 36 -1.37 -3.28 -16.07
C LYS A 36 -1.81 -3.28 -14.59
N ARG A 37 -1.70 -2.12 -13.94
CA ARG A 37 -2.01 -1.92 -12.52
C ARG A 37 -3.53 -1.89 -12.30
N ARG A 38 -4.06 -2.80 -11.47
CA ARG A 38 -5.48 -2.83 -11.09
C ARG A 38 -5.63 -3.05 -9.59
N VAL A 39 -6.66 -2.45 -9.00
CA VAL A 39 -7.02 -2.70 -7.59
C VAL A 39 -7.77 -4.02 -7.52
N GLU A 40 -7.24 -4.95 -6.73
CA GLU A 40 -7.84 -6.26 -6.46
C GLU A 40 -8.58 -6.24 -5.13
N VAL A 41 -7.95 -5.62 -4.12
CA VAL A 41 -8.53 -5.37 -2.80
C VAL A 41 -8.26 -3.93 -2.43
N GLY A 42 -9.34 -3.14 -2.31
CA GLY A 42 -9.27 -1.73 -1.95
C GLY A 42 -9.06 -1.51 -0.46
N SER A 43 -8.52 -0.35 -0.11
CA SER A 43 -8.30 0.06 1.29
C SER A 43 -9.56 0.54 2.01
N GLY A 44 -10.68 0.68 1.28
CA GLY A 44 -11.88 1.37 1.77
C GLY A 44 -11.89 2.88 1.47
N ASP A 45 -10.73 3.48 1.15
CA ASP A 45 -10.62 4.86 0.66
C ASP A 45 -10.21 4.89 -0.83
N LYS A 46 -11.16 5.28 -1.70
CA LYS A 46 -10.93 5.42 -3.14
C LYS A 46 -9.82 6.44 -3.47
N ALA A 47 -9.62 7.46 -2.64
CA ALA A 47 -8.54 8.42 -2.84
C ALA A 47 -7.18 7.79 -2.52
N ALA A 48 -7.08 6.99 -1.45
CA ALA A 48 -5.88 6.22 -1.13
C ALA A 48 -5.55 5.20 -2.23
N ASP A 49 -6.54 4.47 -2.73
CA ASP A 49 -6.33 3.49 -3.80
C ASP A 49 -5.80 4.14 -5.09
N ARG A 50 -6.32 5.33 -5.45
CA ARG A 50 -5.80 6.11 -6.59
C ARG A 50 -4.37 6.59 -6.37
N ARG A 51 -4.04 7.04 -5.16
CA ARG A 51 -2.67 7.43 -4.80
C ARG A 51 -1.72 6.23 -4.86
N ALA A 52 -2.14 5.05 -4.43
CA ALA A 52 -1.36 3.81 -4.53
C ALA A 52 -1.06 3.44 -5.99
N LEU A 53 -2.05 3.53 -6.89
CA LEU A 53 -1.84 3.33 -8.33
C LEU A 53 -0.84 4.34 -8.92
N ALA A 54 -0.98 5.62 -8.56
CA ALA A 54 -0.09 6.68 -9.02
C ALA A 54 1.34 6.46 -8.51
N TYR A 55 1.49 6.10 -7.23
CA TYR A 55 2.78 5.78 -6.60
C TYR A 55 3.51 4.68 -7.36
N LEU A 56 2.86 3.54 -7.63
CA LEU A 56 3.47 2.48 -8.45
C LEU A 56 3.86 2.94 -9.86
N GLY A 57 3.13 3.90 -10.43
CA GLY A 57 3.44 4.45 -11.75
C GLY A 57 4.74 5.26 -11.82
N MET A 58 5.23 5.75 -10.68
CA MET A 58 6.48 6.49 -10.60
C MET A 58 7.68 5.59 -10.31
N LEU A 59 7.45 4.34 -9.91
CA LEU A 59 8.51 3.42 -9.52
C LEU A 59 9.15 2.73 -10.71
N ASP A 60 10.44 2.52 -10.58
CA ASP A 60 11.28 1.77 -11.51
C ASP A 60 12.15 0.82 -10.69
N LEU A 61 11.81 -0.47 -10.73
CA LEU A 61 12.52 -1.50 -9.97
C LEU A 61 13.96 -1.67 -10.46
N SER A 62 14.25 -1.40 -11.74
CA SER A 62 15.62 -1.48 -12.27
C SER A 62 16.58 -0.50 -11.59
N ARG A 63 16.04 0.59 -11.02
CA ARG A 63 16.80 1.61 -10.29
C ARG A 63 16.79 1.42 -8.77
N THR A 64 15.84 0.63 -8.27
CA THR A 64 15.56 0.52 -6.82
C THR A 64 15.98 -0.83 -6.25
N VAL A 65 16.03 -1.87 -7.08
CA VAL A 65 16.43 -3.22 -6.72
C VAL A 65 17.82 -3.50 -7.34
N PRO A 66 18.88 -3.65 -6.52
CA PRO A 66 20.24 -3.86 -7.02
C PRO A 66 20.39 -5.07 -7.96
N ASP A 67 19.69 -6.16 -7.62
CA ASP A 67 19.71 -7.42 -8.38
C ASP A 67 18.45 -7.58 -9.24
N PHE A 68 17.98 -6.48 -9.85
CA PHE A 68 16.79 -6.53 -10.69
C PHE A 68 17.04 -7.40 -11.92
N GLU A 69 16.26 -8.47 -12.04
CA GLU A 69 16.27 -9.33 -13.22
C GLU A 69 15.31 -8.77 -14.29
N PRO A 70 15.78 -8.48 -15.53
CA PRO A 70 14.98 -7.86 -16.57
C PRO A 70 14.01 -8.84 -17.23
N VAL A 71 13.10 -9.41 -16.44
CA VAL A 71 12.10 -10.40 -16.86
C VAL A 71 10.70 -9.85 -16.63
N CYS A 72 9.85 -9.97 -17.65
CA CYS A 72 8.45 -9.60 -17.55
C CYS A 72 7.70 -10.62 -16.69
N HIS A 73 7.08 -10.18 -15.60
CA HIS A 73 6.32 -11.06 -14.72
C HIS A 73 5.12 -10.33 -14.09
N SER A 74 4.09 -11.09 -13.72
CA SER A 74 2.87 -10.56 -13.10
C SER A 74 2.62 -11.17 -11.74
N GLY A 75 1.86 -10.47 -10.91
CA GLY A 75 1.55 -10.89 -9.54
C GLY A 75 0.91 -9.76 -8.75
N TYR A 76 0.99 -9.87 -7.43
CA TYR A 76 0.28 -9.01 -6.49
C TYR A 76 1.26 -8.26 -5.58
N ILE A 77 0.90 -7.04 -5.22
CA ILE A 77 1.67 -6.20 -4.30
C ILE A 77 0.73 -5.43 -3.40
N VAL A 78 1.10 -5.26 -2.13
CA VAL A 78 0.37 -4.38 -1.21
C VAL A 78 1.12 -3.07 -1.08
N VAL A 79 0.39 -1.99 -1.31
CA VAL A 79 0.83 -0.61 -1.08
C VAL A 79 0.14 -0.11 0.19
N ARG A 80 0.94 0.23 1.20
CA ARG A 80 0.43 0.86 2.44
C ARG A 80 0.72 2.34 2.40
N GLN A 81 -0.28 3.15 2.68
CA GLN A 81 -0.17 4.58 2.85
C GLN A 81 -0.05 4.90 4.36
N LYS A 82 1.16 5.23 4.82
CA LYS A 82 1.45 5.63 6.21
C LYS A 82 1.06 7.08 6.50
N ALA A 83 1.12 7.94 5.48
CA ALA A 83 0.71 9.34 5.52
C ALA A 83 0.31 9.79 4.10
N PRO A 84 -0.31 10.98 3.90
CA PRO A 84 -0.75 11.45 2.58
C PRO A 84 0.27 11.31 1.44
N ASN A 85 1.58 11.37 1.75
CA ASN A 85 2.69 11.20 0.81
C ASN A 85 3.72 10.14 1.21
N ALA A 86 3.45 9.33 2.24
CA ALA A 86 4.38 8.30 2.70
C ALA A 86 3.81 6.91 2.37
N PHE A 87 4.50 6.19 1.48
CA PHE A 87 4.08 4.87 1.02
C PHE A 87 5.15 3.82 1.32
N SER A 88 4.70 2.62 1.62
CA SER A 88 5.57 1.44 1.74
C SER A 88 5.03 0.30 0.89
N LEU A 89 5.94 -0.52 0.37
CA LEU A 89 5.64 -1.67 -0.47
C LEU A 89 5.98 -2.96 0.27
N ALA A 90 5.08 -3.93 0.20
CA ALA A 90 5.38 -5.30 0.57
C ALA A 90 5.72 -6.09 -0.70
N LEU A 91 7.01 -6.17 -1.02
CA LEU A 91 7.54 -7.13 -2.01
C LEU A 91 7.81 -8.48 -1.33
N SER A 92 7.87 -9.55 -2.11
CA SER A 92 8.31 -10.86 -1.61
C SER A 92 9.80 -10.82 -1.22
N ASP A 93 10.30 -11.84 -0.53
CA ASP A 93 11.69 -11.88 -0.03
C ASP A 93 12.73 -11.80 -1.16
N ARG A 94 12.37 -12.24 -2.37
CA ARG A 94 13.17 -12.07 -3.58
C ARG A 94 12.93 -10.72 -4.29
N ARG A 95 12.36 -9.74 -3.57
CA ARG A 95 11.95 -8.42 -4.07
C ARG A 95 11.00 -8.47 -5.27
N GLY A 96 10.31 -9.60 -5.44
CA GLY A 96 9.36 -9.84 -6.51
C GLY A 96 7.91 -9.57 -6.09
N LEU A 97 6.99 -9.88 -7.01
CA LEU A 97 5.56 -9.86 -6.74
C LEU A 97 5.13 -11.12 -5.96
N HIS A 98 4.03 -11.02 -5.23
CA HIS A 98 3.41 -12.14 -4.52
C HIS A 98 2.46 -12.92 -5.43
N ALA A 99 2.18 -14.17 -5.05
CA ALA A 99 1.25 -15.05 -5.78
C ALA A 99 -0.23 -14.70 -5.59
N SER A 100 -0.58 -14.03 -4.49
CA SER A 100 -1.95 -13.60 -4.17
C SER A 100 -1.95 -12.35 -3.30
N CYS A 101 -3.11 -11.67 -3.21
CA CYS A 101 -3.29 -10.57 -2.26
C CYS A 101 -3.16 -11.02 -0.80
N GLU A 102 -3.63 -12.22 -0.48
CA GLU A 102 -3.50 -12.77 0.87
C GLU A 102 -2.02 -12.91 1.28
N ALA A 103 -1.20 -13.49 0.40
CA ALA A 103 0.25 -13.60 0.63
C ALA A 103 0.91 -12.21 0.75
N ALA A 104 0.49 -11.26 -0.09
CA ALA A 104 1.00 -9.89 -0.04
C ALA A 104 0.60 -9.17 1.26
N PHE A 105 -0.62 -9.36 1.76
CA PHE A 105 -1.06 -8.81 3.03
C PHE A 105 -0.32 -9.45 4.20
N ALA A 106 -0.20 -10.78 4.23
CA ALA A 106 0.55 -11.51 5.26
C ALA A 106 2.00 -11.00 5.35
N ALA A 107 2.68 -10.83 4.22
CA ALA A 107 4.04 -10.28 4.18
C ALA A 107 4.13 -8.80 4.60
N SER A 108 3.03 -8.06 4.48
CA SER A 108 2.97 -6.64 4.85
C SER A 108 2.71 -6.40 6.33
N SER A 109 2.15 -7.38 7.05
CA SER A 109 1.80 -7.28 8.47
C SER A 109 2.94 -7.72 9.41
N GLY A 110 4.04 -8.26 8.87
CA GLY A 110 5.23 -8.68 9.63
C GLY A 110 6.37 -7.65 9.65
N LYS A 111 6.10 -6.38 9.29
CA LYS A 111 7.10 -5.30 9.14
C LYS A 111 6.68 -4.04 9.92
N ASP A 112 6.17 -4.22 11.13
CA ASP A 112 6.06 -3.16 12.13
C ASP A 112 7.25 -3.19 13.09
#